data_AF-A0A8J4T6A2-F1
#
_entry.id   AF-A0A8J4T6A2-F1
#
_cell.length_a   1.000
_cell.length_b   1.000
_cell.length_c   1.000
_cell.angle_alpha   90.00
_cell.angle_beta   90.00
_cell.angle_gamma   90.00
#
_symmetry.space_group_name_H-M   'P 1'
#
loop_
_entity.id
_entity.type
_entity.pdbx_description
1 polymer ?
#
loop_
_entity_poly.entity_id
_entity_poly.type
_entity_poly.pdbx_seq_one_letter_code
_entity_poly.pdbx_strand_id
1 'polypeptide(L)'
;PFPASNYIHLYDVHERLLNKLLDRYDEGLISDFYSFLDDVWPLAIYHDRFAEFQSELREILHSIPPKGQQSIADNVREMLEGTGEIKPSEVEQLKAVYLNDGYKRAVEERLLNFISFNYNLLPMYAKPDLV
;
A
#
# COMPACT_ATOMS: atom_id res chain seq x y z
N PRO A 1 8.92 10.18 25.15
CA PRO A 1 9.32 11.30 24.27
C PRO A 1 8.49 11.20 22.98
N PHE A 2 8.09 12.31 22.37
CA PHE A 2 7.22 12.27 21.19
C PHE A 2 8.01 11.77 19.96
N PRO A 3 7.57 10.70 19.26
CA PRO A 3 8.31 10.08 18.15
C PRO A 3 8.12 10.84 16.82
N ALA A 4 8.51 12.12 16.80
CA ALA A 4 8.29 13.01 15.65
C ALA A 4 8.84 12.45 14.33
N SER A 5 10.00 11.78 14.37
CA SER A 5 10.64 11.18 13.19
C SER A 5 9.74 10.14 12.52
N ASN A 6 9.05 9.31 13.31
CA ASN A 6 8.19 8.27 12.78
C ASN A 6 6.96 8.90 12.12
N TYR A 7 6.34 9.88 12.77
CA TYR A 7 5.10 10.48 12.28
C TYR A 7 5.29 11.30 11.00
N ILE A 8 6.50 11.83 10.74
CA ILE A 8 6.81 12.47 9.46
C ILE A 8 6.62 11.50 8.28
N HIS A 9 6.87 10.20 8.46
CA HIS A 9 6.66 9.19 7.41
C HIS A 9 5.18 8.91 7.12
N LEU A 10 4.27 9.35 8.01
CA LEU A 10 2.82 9.25 7.80
C LEU A 10 2.26 10.42 6.99
N TYR A 11 3.06 11.46 6.77
CA TYR A 11 2.64 12.59 5.94
C TYR A 11 2.44 12.12 4.49
N ASP A 12 1.40 12.63 3.83
CA ASP A 12 1.00 12.25 2.47
C ASP A 12 0.55 10.78 2.31
N VAL A 13 0.35 10.06 3.43
CA VAL A 13 -0.21 8.71 3.45
C VAL A 13 -1.73 8.76 3.61
N HIS A 14 -2.45 8.08 2.72
CA HIS A 14 -3.90 7.95 2.82
C HIS A 14 -4.32 7.11 4.02
N GLU A 15 -5.35 7.52 4.76
CA GLU A 15 -5.80 6.88 6.02
C GLU A 15 -6.13 5.37 5.89
N ARG A 16 -6.65 4.94 4.73
CA ARG A 16 -6.82 3.52 4.36
C ARG A 16 -5.55 2.66 4.53
N LEU A 17 -4.35 3.20 4.28
CA LEU A 17 -3.09 2.49 4.53
C LEU A 17 -2.83 2.34 6.03
N LEU A 18 -3.29 3.32 6.82
CA LEU A 18 -3.19 3.35 8.27
C LEU A 18 -4.35 2.58 8.94
N ASN A 19 -4.73 1.46 8.32
CA ASN A 19 -5.80 0.58 8.77
C ASN A 19 -7.17 1.26 8.93
N LYS A 20 -7.53 2.15 8.01
CA LYS A 20 -8.80 2.93 8.07
C LYS A 20 -8.91 3.72 9.39
N LEU A 21 -7.87 4.50 9.66
CA LEU A 21 -7.64 5.20 10.91
C LEU A 21 -8.89 5.96 11.41
N LEU A 22 -9.57 6.66 10.49
CA LEU A 22 -10.73 7.49 10.84
C LEU A 22 -11.95 6.64 11.20
N ASP A 23 -12.29 5.67 10.35
CA ASP A 23 -13.43 4.76 10.58
C ASP A 23 -13.29 4.05 11.94
N ARG A 24 -12.08 3.56 12.26
CA ARG A 24 -11.83 2.83 13.52
C ARG A 24 -11.86 3.73 14.74
N TYR A 25 -11.51 5.00 14.59
CA TYR A 25 -11.64 5.99 15.66
C TYR A 25 -13.11 6.28 15.95
N ASP A 26 -13.90 6.53 14.89
CA ASP A 26 -15.34 6.81 14.99
C ASP A 26 -16.13 5.62 15.56
N GLU A 27 -15.72 4.39 15.25
CA GLU A 27 -16.26 3.15 15.82
C GLU A 27 -15.81 2.89 17.27
N GLY A 28 -14.90 3.71 17.83
CA GLY A 28 -14.35 3.54 19.17
C GLY A 28 -13.36 2.39 19.32
N LEU A 29 -12.87 1.82 18.21
CA LEU A 29 -11.84 0.78 18.19
C LEU A 29 -10.44 1.36 18.47
N ILE A 30 -10.23 2.64 18.16
CA ILE A 30 -9.03 3.40 18.50
C ILE A 30 -9.41 4.45 19.55
N SER A 31 -8.99 4.24 20.79
CA SER A 31 -9.22 5.21 21.87
C SER A 31 -8.16 6.32 21.90
N ASP A 32 -6.96 6.03 21.39
CA ASP A 32 -5.81 6.91 21.42
C ASP A 32 -4.89 6.67 20.22
N PHE A 33 -4.68 7.71 19.40
CA PHE A 33 -3.81 7.63 18.22
C PHE A 33 -2.36 7.42 18.59
N TYR A 34 -1.90 7.92 19.73
CA TYR A 34 -0.51 7.74 20.15
C TYR A 34 -0.22 6.26 20.36
N SER A 35 -1.00 5.59 21.21
CA SER A 35 -0.86 4.16 21.49
C SER A 35 -1.06 3.30 20.24
N PHE A 36 -1.99 3.67 19.35
CA PHE A 36 -2.24 2.94 18.11
C PHE A 36 -1.08 3.01 17.10
N LEU A 37 -0.43 4.18 17.02
CA LEU A 37 0.70 4.43 16.11
C LEU A 37 2.06 4.03 16.71
N ASP A 38 2.13 3.79 18.02
CA ASP A 38 3.31 3.27 18.73
C ASP A 38 3.38 1.73 18.72
N ASP A 39 2.39 1.08 18.09
CA ASP A 39 2.34 -0.38 17.93
C ASP A 39 3.37 -0.87 16.88
N VAL A 40 3.39 -2.17 16.64
CA VAL A 40 4.38 -2.90 15.84
C VAL A 40 4.04 -2.87 14.34
N TRP A 41 2.76 -2.80 13.98
CA TRP A 41 2.26 -2.82 12.60
C TRP A 41 2.67 -1.63 11.69
N PRO A 42 2.88 -0.39 12.18
CA PRO A 42 3.27 0.75 11.34
C PRO A 42 4.79 0.86 11.19
N LEU A 43 5.59 0.03 11.89
CA LEU A 43 7.05 0.08 11.83
C LEU A 43 7.58 -0.11 10.40
N ALA A 44 6.92 -0.91 9.56
CA ALA A 44 7.27 -1.04 8.15
C ALA A 44 7.07 0.27 7.37
N ILE A 45 6.06 1.08 7.74
CA ILE A 45 5.75 2.38 7.13
C ILE A 45 6.76 3.45 7.59
N TYR A 46 7.20 3.38 8.85
CA TYR A 46 8.23 4.28 9.39
C TYR A 46 9.63 3.99 8.87
N HIS A 47 9.81 2.89 8.15
CA HIS A 47 11.11 2.52 7.61
C HIS A 47 11.53 3.52 6.53
N ASP A 48 12.78 3.99 6.60
CA ASP A 48 13.36 4.95 5.62
C ASP A 48 13.22 4.49 4.16
N ARG A 49 13.32 3.18 3.92
CA ARG A 49 13.18 2.52 2.61
C ARG A 49 11.74 2.28 2.16
N PHE A 50 10.75 2.62 2.97
CA PHE A 50 9.34 2.44 2.60
C PHE A 50 8.96 3.29 1.38
N ALA A 51 9.53 4.49 1.24
CA ALA A 51 9.29 5.36 0.08
C ALA A 51 9.84 4.77 -1.23
N GLU A 52 10.99 4.10 -1.18
CA GLU A 52 11.55 3.34 -2.32
C GLU A 52 10.60 2.20 -2.68
N PHE A 53 10.14 1.43 -1.69
CA PHE A 53 9.16 0.37 -1.89
C PHE A 53 7.86 0.87 -2.52
N GLN A 54 7.32 2.01 -2.07
CA GLN A 54 6.14 2.62 -2.68
C GLN A 54 6.36 3.00 -4.15
N SER A 55 7.56 3.46 -4.50
CA SER A 55 7.93 3.79 -5.87
C SER A 55 7.96 2.53 -6.75
N GLU A 56 8.55 1.44 -6.25
CA GLU A 56 8.54 0.14 -6.94
C GLU A 56 7.11 -0.41 -7.13
N LEU A 57 6.22 -0.22 -6.15
CA LEU A 57 4.81 -0.61 -6.30
C LEU A 57 4.10 0.19 -7.40
N ARG A 58 4.42 1.49 -7.54
CA ARG A 58 3.87 2.32 -8.63
C ARG A 58 4.38 1.84 -9.99
N GLU A 59 5.66 1.49 -10.09
CA GLU A 59 6.23 0.92 -11.31
C GLU A 59 5.54 -0.37 -11.73
N ILE A 60 5.19 -1.24 -10.77
CA ILE A 60 4.39 -2.43 -11.06
C ILE A 60 3.09 -2.04 -11.77
N LEU A 61 2.36 -1.02 -11.31
CA LEU A 61 1.09 -0.59 -11.94
C LEU A 61 1.27 0.04 -13.33
N HIS A 62 2.44 0.59 -13.62
CA HIS A 62 2.81 1.07 -14.96
C HIS A 62 3.28 -0.04 -15.90
N SER A 63 3.69 -1.19 -15.35
CA SER A 63 4.10 -2.34 -16.16
C SER A 63 2.89 -3.06 -16.75
N ILE A 64 3.06 -3.62 -17.96
CA ILE A 64 2.06 -4.48 -18.59
C ILE A 64 2.14 -5.85 -17.90
N PRO A 65 1.03 -6.37 -17.36
CA PRO A 65 1.05 -7.60 -16.60
C PRO A 65 1.09 -8.81 -17.56
N PRO A 66 1.51 -10.00 -17.11
CA PRO A 66 1.69 -11.16 -17.99
C PRO A 66 0.43 -11.60 -18.75
N LYS A 67 -0.75 -11.29 -18.23
CA LYS A 67 -2.06 -11.67 -18.79
C LYS A 67 -2.82 -10.50 -19.44
N GLY A 68 -2.31 -9.27 -19.30
CA GLY A 68 -2.99 -8.07 -19.74
C GLY A 68 -2.45 -7.57 -21.08
N GLN A 69 -3.24 -6.74 -21.74
CA GLN A 69 -2.86 -6.09 -23.00
C GLN A 69 -2.32 -4.66 -22.78
N GLN A 70 -2.71 -4.03 -21.66
CA GLN A 70 -2.35 -2.66 -21.29
C GLN A 70 -2.11 -2.58 -19.78
N SER A 71 -1.40 -1.54 -19.32
CA SER A 71 -1.17 -1.33 -17.90
C SER A 71 -2.40 -0.72 -17.21
N ILE A 72 -2.53 -0.88 -15.88
CA ILE A 72 -3.56 -0.17 -15.10
C ILE A 72 -3.42 1.35 -15.29
N ALA A 73 -2.19 1.86 -15.35
CA ALA A 73 -1.95 3.28 -15.56
C ALA A 73 -2.44 3.77 -16.93
N ASP A 74 -2.31 2.96 -17.98
CA ASP A 74 -2.80 3.31 -19.32
C ASP A 74 -4.32 3.27 -19.37
N ASN A 75 -4.94 2.25 -18.77
CA ASN A 75 -6.40 2.18 -18.62
C ASN A 75 -6.96 3.43 -17.90
N VAL A 76 -6.30 3.88 -16.84
CA VAL A 76 -6.69 5.11 -16.11
C VAL A 76 -6.58 6.34 -17.00
N ARG A 77 -5.53 6.47 -17.82
CA ARG A 77 -5.38 7.58 -18.76
C ARG A 77 -6.50 7.60 -19.79
N GLU A 78 -6.81 6.45 -20.39
CA GLU A 78 -7.91 6.34 -21.38
C GLU A 78 -9.27 6.72 -20.77
N MET A 79 -9.54 6.30 -19.53
CA MET A 79 -10.78 6.68 -18.81
C MET A 79 -10.87 8.20 -18.57
N LEU A 80 -9.74 8.83 -18.22
CA LEU A 80 -9.66 10.28 -17.98
C LEU A 80 -9.76 11.10 -19.28
N GLU A 81 -9.23 10.61 -20.40
CA GLU A 81 -9.32 11.29 -21.70
C GLU A 81 -10.77 11.41 -22.20
N GLY A 82 -11.63 10.44 -21.85
CA GLY A 82 -13.03 10.45 -22.28
C GLY A 82 -13.92 11.42 -21.51
N THR A 83 -13.79 11.48 -20.19
CA THR A 83 -14.75 12.22 -19.33
C THR A 83 -14.12 13.18 -18.32
N GLY A 84 -12.79 13.15 -18.14
CA GLY A 84 -12.07 13.94 -17.14
C GLY A 84 -12.22 13.43 -15.70
N GLU A 85 -13.08 12.45 -15.45
CA GLU A 85 -13.34 11.86 -14.14
C GLU A 85 -13.37 10.33 -14.24
N ILE A 86 -13.02 9.63 -13.15
CA ILE A 86 -13.13 8.18 -13.08
C ILE A 86 -14.42 7.82 -12.33
N LYS A 87 -15.34 7.14 -13.00
CA LYS A 87 -16.62 6.73 -12.43
C LYS A 87 -16.45 5.56 -11.45
N PRO A 88 -17.35 5.39 -10.46
CA PRO A 88 -17.30 4.25 -9.54
C PRO A 88 -17.28 2.87 -10.25
N SER A 89 -17.98 2.76 -11.38
CA SER A 89 -17.98 1.53 -12.19
C SER A 89 -16.61 1.23 -12.82
N GLU A 90 -15.88 2.27 -13.22
CA GLU A 90 -14.54 2.17 -13.80
C GLU A 90 -13.51 1.79 -12.72
N VAL A 91 -13.65 2.33 -11.50
CA VAL A 91 -12.85 1.90 -10.35
C VAL A 91 -13.02 0.41 -10.06
N GLU A 92 -14.24 -0.12 -10.12
CA GLU A 92 -14.46 -1.56 -9.89
C GLU A 92 -13.87 -2.41 -11.03
N GLN A 93 -13.85 -1.91 -12.27
CA GLN A 93 -13.16 -2.56 -13.39
C GLN A 93 -11.63 -2.58 -13.17
N LEU A 94 -11.02 -1.46 -12.80
CA LEU A 94 -9.58 -1.37 -12.50
C LEU A 94 -9.20 -2.33 -11.36
N LYS A 95 -10.06 -2.43 -10.34
CA LYS A 95 -9.88 -3.37 -9.23
C LYS A 95 -9.96 -4.82 -9.70
N ALA A 96 -10.88 -5.15 -10.61
CA ALA A 96 -10.95 -6.48 -11.20
C ALA A 96 -9.68 -6.83 -12.01
N VAL A 97 -9.16 -5.88 -12.79
CA VAL A 97 -7.88 -6.02 -13.51
C VAL A 97 -6.73 -6.27 -12.53
N TYR A 98 -6.62 -5.47 -11.46
CA TYR A 98 -5.61 -5.64 -10.43
C TYR A 98 -5.61 -7.03 -9.79
N LEU A 99 -6.80 -7.58 -9.53
CA LEU A 99 -6.97 -8.88 -8.91
C LEU A 99 -6.70 -10.05 -9.87
N ASN A 100 -7.06 -9.92 -11.15
CA ASN A 100 -7.06 -11.04 -12.09
C ASN A 100 -5.79 -11.15 -12.95
N ASP A 101 -5.14 -10.03 -13.25
CA ASP A 101 -4.06 -9.99 -14.25
C ASP A 101 -2.67 -10.27 -13.65
N GLY A 102 -2.59 -10.48 -12.34
CA GLY A 102 -1.36 -10.83 -11.64
C GLY A 102 -0.67 -9.67 -10.92
N TYR A 103 -1.21 -8.45 -11.01
CA TYR A 103 -0.70 -7.30 -10.25
C TYR A 103 -0.71 -7.55 -8.74
N LYS A 104 -1.82 -8.07 -8.20
CA LYS A 104 -1.89 -8.43 -6.77
C LYS A 104 -0.73 -9.33 -6.36
N ARG A 105 -0.45 -10.37 -7.15
CA ARG A 105 0.65 -11.31 -6.88
C ARG A 105 2.01 -10.62 -6.96
N ALA A 106 2.24 -9.78 -7.97
CA ALA A 106 3.50 -9.03 -8.10
C ALA A 106 3.73 -8.08 -6.92
N VAL A 107 2.68 -7.41 -6.45
CA VAL A 107 2.72 -6.55 -5.25
C VAL A 107 2.99 -7.37 -3.99
N GLU A 108 2.33 -8.52 -3.81
CA GLU A 108 2.56 -9.43 -2.68
C GLU A 108 4.00 -9.98 -2.67
N GLU A 109 4.51 -10.45 -3.81
CA GLU A 109 5.90 -10.90 -3.95
C GLU A 109 6.88 -9.76 -3.62
N ARG A 110 6.58 -8.53 -4.07
CA ARG A 110 7.43 -7.38 -3.77
C ARG A 110 7.41 -7.00 -2.28
N LEU A 111 6.25 -7.08 -1.64
CA LEU A 111 6.11 -6.86 -0.20
C LEU A 111 6.90 -7.90 0.60
N LEU A 112 6.82 -9.18 0.22
CA LEU A 112 7.59 -10.25 0.86
C LEU A 112 9.10 -10.03 0.72
N ASN A 113 9.55 -9.56 -0.44
CA ASN A 113 10.95 -9.19 -0.66
C ASN A 113 11.38 -8.01 0.22
N PHE A 114 10.53 -6.97 0.34
CA PHE A 114 10.80 -5.82 1.22
C PHE A 114 10.97 -6.24 2.68
N ILE A 115 10.05 -7.06 3.21
CA ILE A 115 10.14 -7.56 4.58
C ILE A 115 11.36 -8.47 4.76
N SER A 116 11.62 -9.37 3.82
CA SER A 116 12.74 -10.32 3.91
C SER A 116 14.10 -9.61 3.85
N PHE A 117 14.22 -8.59 2.99
CA PHE A 117 15.45 -7.81 2.87
C PHE A 117 15.74 -6.99 4.12
N ASN A 118 14.70 -6.42 4.74
CA ASN A 118 14.83 -5.57 5.92
C ASN A 118 14.57 -6.33 7.24
N TYR A 119 14.62 -7.67 7.23
CA TYR A 119 14.21 -8.50 8.38
C TYR A 119 15.05 -8.25 9.64
N ASN A 120 16.30 -7.81 9.49
CA ASN A 120 17.16 -7.40 10.61
C ASN A 120 16.59 -6.18 11.38
N LEU A 121 15.84 -5.31 10.69
CA LEU A 121 15.17 -4.14 11.26
C LEU A 121 13.67 -4.39 11.49
N LEU A 122 13.10 -5.35 10.76
CA LEU A 122 11.69 -5.72 10.80
C LEU A 122 11.44 -7.18 11.28
N PRO A 123 12.07 -7.67 12.37
CA PRO A 123 11.99 -9.09 12.77
C PRO A 123 10.62 -9.49 13.34
N MET A 124 9.78 -8.52 13.64
CA MET A 124 8.40 -8.71 14.12
C MET A 124 7.42 -9.16 13.03
N TYR A 125 7.78 -8.99 11.75
CA TYR A 125 6.92 -9.38 10.63
C TYR A 125 7.22 -10.82 10.23
N ALA A 126 6.19 -11.63 10.09
CA ALA A 126 6.34 -13.01 9.63
C ALA A 126 6.80 -13.04 8.16
N LYS A 127 7.75 -13.92 7.85
CA LYS A 127 8.11 -14.29 6.47
C LYS A 127 7.82 -15.78 6.22
N PRO A 128 7.59 -16.20 4.96
CA PRO A 128 7.22 -17.57 4.64
C PRO A 128 8.19 -18.64 5.17
N ASP A 129 9.48 -18.34 5.31
CA ASP A 129 10.47 -19.28 5.85
C ASP A 129 10.30 -19.57 7.36
N LEU A 130 9.45 -18.82 8.06
CA LEU A 130 9.23 -18.92 9.51
C LEU A 130 7.88 -19.53 9.90
N VAL A 131 6.99 -19.82 8.93
CA VAL A 131 5.61 -20.29 9.17
C VAL A 131 5.37 -21.64 8.49
#